data_AF-A0A0F9Q7E1-F1
#
_entry.id   AF-A0A0F9Q7E1-F1
#
_cell.length_a   1.000
_cell.length_b   1.000
_cell.length_c   1.000
_cell.angle_alpha   90.00
_cell.angle_beta   90.00
_cell.angle_gamma   90.00
#
_symmetry.space_group_name_H-M   'P 1'
#
loop_
_entity.id
_entity.type
_entity.pdbx_description
1 polymer ?
#
loop_
_entity_poly.entity_id
_entity_poly.type
_entity_poly.pdbx_seq_one_letter_code
_entity_poly.pdbx_strand_id
1 'polypeptide(L)'
;MTTKLLHLDLDKDRIYGLDYLRFWAIMLVLISHGRWILRPRFGDIEFMSIGGFWGVELFFVLSGFLIGGILIRIFEREKRFDFEVIVGFWKRRWFRTLPNYYLIFFLNALLAIVFAKFVYNDIRYYAFLLFLQNFFTEHPHFFEEAWSLAVEEWFYLSFPVFLIFVNRFKGKTDSKKITVIKSILFLLLLSLLLKILVVSYQNPNWDTGIRKIVPLRLDSVLTGVFFAWIKYYYVDFYRKYTKAMLCLAVFLLIVSAFYYYTDIIQDGLENTSWFSKTFIFTITSLGFALLLPYYSETELGKPKGFFRKAVTKISLVSYSAYLIHFSFVLLGLSRISKWNNTILFSLALYLFYFGITFFFSILLYKFYERPMTDLRDYSPNSKGFKQVRDYAVRSRQLIKKSFSN
;
A
#
# COMPACT_ATOMS: atom_id res chain seq x y z
N MET A 1 9.50 29.58 -10.63
CA MET A 1 10.25 28.33 -10.97
C MET A 1 9.67 27.10 -10.25
N THR A 2 9.31 27.22 -8.96
CA THR A 2 8.68 26.19 -8.10
C THR A 2 7.36 25.61 -8.62
N THR A 3 6.49 26.40 -9.27
CA THR A 3 5.21 25.93 -9.83
C THR A 3 5.35 24.92 -10.99
N LYS A 4 6.41 25.02 -11.81
CA LYS A 4 6.72 24.01 -12.85
C LYS A 4 7.32 22.72 -12.25
N LEU A 5 8.03 22.83 -11.13
CA LEU A 5 8.64 21.69 -10.46
C LEU A 5 7.58 20.75 -9.89
N LEU A 6 6.54 21.29 -9.27
CA LEU A 6 5.44 20.54 -8.62
C LEU A 6 4.27 20.19 -9.57
N HIS A 7 4.38 20.47 -10.86
CA HIS A 7 3.37 20.05 -11.84
C HIS A 7 3.44 18.53 -12.08
N LEU A 8 2.27 17.88 -11.99
CA LEU A 8 2.08 16.44 -12.22
C LEU A 8 1.05 16.27 -13.34
N ASP A 9 1.40 15.47 -14.35
CA ASP A 9 0.48 15.13 -15.43
C ASP A 9 -0.48 14.04 -14.96
N LEU A 10 -1.78 14.32 -15.06
CA LEU A 10 -2.81 13.37 -14.65
C LEU A 10 -3.30 12.58 -15.86
N ASP A 11 -3.26 11.26 -15.74
CA ASP A 11 -3.86 10.35 -16.71
C ASP A 11 -5.40 10.53 -16.71
N LYS A 12 -5.98 10.56 -17.92
CA LYS A 12 -7.41 10.78 -18.14
C LYS A 12 -8.25 9.55 -17.74
N ASP A 13 -7.65 8.36 -17.73
CA ASP A 13 -8.35 7.09 -17.47
C ASP A 13 -8.44 6.74 -15.98
N ARG A 14 -8.05 7.66 -15.07
CA ARG A 14 -8.12 7.43 -13.62
C ARG A 14 -9.55 7.44 -13.10
N ILE A 15 -9.86 6.44 -12.27
CA ILE A 15 -11.12 6.37 -11.53
C ILE A 15 -11.00 7.22 -10.26
N TYR A 16 -11.68 8.36 -10.25
CA TYR A 16 -11.58 9.34 -9.16
C TYR A 16 -11.89 8.76 -7.77
N GLY A 17 -12.92 7.92 -7.62
CA GLY A 17 -13.24 7.39 -6.29
C GLY A 17 -12.19 6.41 -5.77
N LEU A 18 -11.47 5.69 -6.63
CA LEU A 18 -10.30 4.91 -6.20
C LEU A 18 -9.13 5.82 -5.79
N ASP A 19 -8.98 6.97 -6.45
CA ASP A 19 -8.02 7.99 -6.01
C ASP A 19 -8.40 8.59 -4.66
N TYR A 20 -9.70 8.78 -4.40
CA TYR A 20 -10.20 9.26 -3.13
C TYR A 20 -9.90 8.30 -1.98
N LEU A 21 -10.14 6.99 -2.19
CA LEU A 21 -9.76 5.97 -1.21
C LEU A 21 -8.24 5.95 -0.97
N ARG A 22 -7.44 6.02 -2.05
CA ARG A 22 -5.97 6.00 -1.93
C ARG A 22 -5.42 7.27 -1.26
N PHE A 23 -6.06 8.42 -1.48
CA PHE A 23 -5.80 9.67 -0.74
C PHE A 23 -6.03 9.50 0.75
N TRP A 24 -7.19 8.95 1.16
CA TRP A 24 -7.46 8.73 2.57
C TRP A 24 -6.55 7.67 3.19
N ALA A 25 -6.18 6.62 2.45
CA ALA A 25 -5.22 5.63 2.90
C ALA A 25 -3.89 6.28 3.32
N ILE A 26 -3.31 7.14 2.49
CA ILE A 26 -2.06 7.84 2.85
C ILE A 26 -2.29 8.88 3.96
N MET A 27 -3.40 9.63 3.94
CA MET A 27 -3.70 10.60 5.00
C MET A 27 -3.78 9.93 6.38
N LEU A 28 -4.48 8.80 6.49
CA LEU A 28 -4.64 8.06 7.74
C LEU A 28 -3.29 7.58 8.28
N VAL A 29 -2.40 7.10 7.39
CA VAL A 29 -1.02 6.72 7.76
C VAL A 29 -0.23 7.92 8.28
N LEU A 30 -0.28 9.06 7.57
CA LEU A 30 0.44 10.26 7.99
C LEU A 30 -0.09 10.82 9.31
N ILE A 31 -1.41 10.85 9.50
CA ILE A 31 -2.04 11.29 10.75
C ILE A 31 -1.58 10.40 11.91
N SER A 32 -1.63 9.08 11.72
CA SER A 32 -1.21 8.13 12.74
C SER A 32 0.25 8.32 13.12
N HIS A 33 1.17 8.36 12.18
CA HIS A 33 2.59 8.50 12.51
C HIS A 33 2.98 9.91 12.94
N GLY A 34 2.30 10.94 12.44
CA GLY A 34 2.49 12.31 12.90
C GLY A 34 2.13 12.51 14.38
N ARG A 35 1.36 11.58 14.99
CA ARG A 35 1.08 11.59 16.44
C ARG A 35 2.36 11.63 17.28
N TRP A 36 3.46 11.04 16.82
CA TRP A 36 4.75 11.08 17.53
C TRP A 36 5.30 12.50 17.72
N ILE A 37 4.98 13.43 16.82
CA ILE A 37 5.33 14.86 16.95
C ILE A 37 4.44 15.56 17.99
N LEU A 38 3.17 15.17 18.07
CA LEU A 38 2.16 15.81 18.91
C LEU A 38 2.12 15.25 20.35
N ARG A 39 2.46 13.97 20.53
CA ARG A 39 2.38 13.23 21.80
C ARG A 39 3.06 13.95 22.98
N PRO A 40 4.26 14.55 22.84
CA PRO A 40 4.89 15.27 23.95
C PRO A 40 4.04 16.41 24.52
N ARG A 41 3.13 17.00 23.72
CA ARG A 41 2.29 18.13 24.14
C ARG A 41 0.85 17.76 24.45
N PHE A 42 0.27 16.84 23.69
CA PHE A 42 -1.15 16.51 23.79
C PHE A 42 -1.42 15.26 24.64
N GLY A 43 -0.38 14.57 25.12
CA GLY A 43 -0.54 13.42 26.01
C GLY A 43 -1.08 12.20 25.25
N ASP A 44 -2.14 11.59 25.80
CA ASP A 44 -2.74 10.38 25.23
C ASP A 44 -3.62 10.70 24.00
N ILE A 45 -2.99 10.57 22.85
CA ILE A 45 -3.62 10.64 21.53
C ILE A 45 -3.47 9.31 20.79
N GLU A 46 -3.39 8.19 21.52
CA GLU A 46 -3.13 6.88 20.91
C GLU A 46 -4.30 6.42 20.02
N PHE A 47 -5.49 7.00 20.17
CA PHE A 47 -6.60 6.81 19.22
C PHE A 47 -6.21 7.12 17.77
N MET A 48 -5.26 8.06 17.54
CA MET A 48 -4.77 8.37 16.20
C MET A 48 -4.02 7.20 15.55
N SER A 49 -3.51 6.26 16.34
CA SER A 49 -2.77 5.08 15.86
C SER A 49 -3.60 4.23 14.89
N ILE A 50 -4.93 4.20 15.07
CA ILE A 50 -5.87 3.48 14.20
C ILE A 50 -5.71 3.87 12.73
N GLY A 51 -5.35 5.12 12.43
CA GLY A 51 -5.12 5.57 11.07
C GLY A 51 -4.00 4.81 10.37
N GLY A 52 -2.99 4.36 11.11
CA GLY A 52 -1.88 3.58 10.57
C GLY A 52 -2.32 2.14 10.29
N PHE A 53 -3.21 1.60 11.13
CA PHE A 53 -3.85 0.31 10.89
C PHE A 53 -4.77 0.38 9.66
N TRP A 54 -5.79 1.22 9.71
CA TRP A 54 -6.80 1.39 8.67
C TRP A 54 -6.21 1.83 7.33
N GLY A 55 -5.26 2.76 7.33
CA GLY A 55 -4.63 3.24 6.11
C GLY A 55 -3.90 2.12 5.37
N VAL A 56 -3.20 1.22 6.09
CA VAL A 56 -2.52 0.07 5.47
C VAL A 56 -3.52 -1.01 5.04
N GLU A 57 -4.57 -1.31 5.82
CA GLU A 57 -5.65 -2.21 5.38
C GLU A 57 -6.29 -1.74 4.08
N LEU A 58 -6.57 -0.44 3.97
CA LEU A 58 -7.14 0.14 2.77
C LEU A 58 -6.17 0.07 1.58
N PHE A 59 -4.85 0.24 1.81
CA PHE A 59 -3.85 0.00 0.77
C PHE A 59 -3.85 -1.46 0.29
N PHE A 60 -3.84 -2.44 1.19
CA PHE A 60 -3.91 -3.86 0.83
C PHE A 60 -5.14 -4.20 0.00
N VAL A 61 -6.31 -3.73 0.43
CA VAL A 61 -7.57 -3.94 -0.29
C VAL A 61 -7.54 -3.29 -1.69
N LEU A 62 -7.09 -2.04 -1.80
CA LEU A 62 -6.96 -1.35 -3.09
C LEU A 62 -5.97 -2.05 -4.01
N SER A 63 -4.86 -2.51 -3.45
CA SER A 63 -3.81 -3.24 -4.14
C SER A 63 -4.34 -4.54 -4.73
N GLY A 64 -5.01 -5.36 -3.91
CA GLY A 64 -5.65 -6.60 -4.34
C GLY A 64 -6.74 -6.37 -5.39
N PHE A 65 -7.56 -5.33 -5.22
CA PHE A 65 -8.62 -5.01 -6.18
C PHE A 65 -8.07 -4.65 -7.56
N LEU A 66 -7.04 -3.80 -7.60
CA LEU A 66 -6.45 -3.33 -8.86
C LEU A 66 -5.62 -4.43 -9.54
N ILE A 67 -4.70 -5.04 -8.79
CA ILE A 67 -3.79 -6.04 -9.31
C ILE A 67 -4.54 -7.35 -9.60
N GLY A 68 -5.45 -7.76 -8.72
CA GLY A 68 -6.35 -8.90 -8.94
C GLY A 68 -7.21 -8.71 -10.19
N GLY A 69 -7.80 -7.53 -10.40
CA GLY A 69 -8.55 -7.24 -11.62
C GLY A 69 -7.71 -7.30 -12.90
N ILE A 70 -6.46 -6.87 -12.86
CA ILE A 70 -5.51 -7.03 -13.97
C ILE A 70 -5.23 -8.51 -14.22
N LEU A 71 -4.93 -9.28 -13.17
CA LEU A 71 -4.61 -10.69 -13.28
C LEU A 71 -5.78 -11.52 -13.81
N ILE A 72 -7.01 -11.27 -13.33
CA ILE A 72 -8.23 -11.92 -13.80
C ILE A 72 -8.42 -11.66 -15.30
N ARG A 73 -8.25 -10.42 -15.77
CA ARG A 73 -8.33 -10.10 -17.20
C ARG A 73 -7.29 -10.83 -18.04
N ILE A 74 -6.05 -10.92 -17.55
CA ILE A 74 -4.99 -11.69 -18.21
C ILE A 74 -5.37 -13.17 -18.25
N PHE A 75 -5.77 -13.73 -17.11
CA PHE A 75 -6.18 -15.13 -16.99
C PHE A 75 -7.32 -15.48 -17.94
N GLU A 76 -8.30 -14.60 -18.10
CA GLU A 76 -9.43 -14.77 -19.01
C GLU A 76 -9.04 -14.67 -20.48
N ARG A 77 -8.21 -13.70 -20.85
CA ARG A 77 -7.79 -13.48 -22.24
C ARG A 77 -6.86 -14.57 -22.76
N GLU A 78 -5.92 -15.03 -21.94
CA GLU A 78 -4.91 -15.99 -22.40
C GLU A 78 -5.49 -17.39 -22.54
N LYS A 79 -5.23 -18.05 -23.69
CA LYS A 79 -5.64 -19.44 -23.93
C LYS A 79 -4.84 -20.41 -23.05
N ARG A 80 -3.55 -20.11 -22.87
CA ARG A 80 -2.64 -20.81 -21.97
C ARG A 80 -2.16 -19.84 -20.92
N PHE A 81 -2.41 -20.14 -19.65
CA PHE A 81 -1.93 -19.35 -18.52
C PHE A 81 -0.76 -20.11 -17.88
N ASP A 82 0.45 -19.73 -18.27
CA ASP A 82 1.69 -20.39 -17.90
C ASP A 82 2.71 -19.40 -17.30
N PHE A 83 3.92 -19.89 -17.06
CA PHE A 83 4.96 -19.13 -16.39
C PHE A 83 5.41 -17.88 -17.18
N GLU A 84 5.39 -17.93 -18.53
CA GLU A 84 5.80 -16.79 -19.36
C GLU A 84 4.84 -15.60 -19.19
N VAL A 85 3.54 -15.88 -19.18
CA VAL A 85 2.49 -14.88 -18.94
C VAL A 85 2.68 -14.21 -17.58
N ILE A 86 2.99 -15.00 -16.54
CA ILE A 86 3.22 -14.50 -15.19
C ILE A 86 4.50 -13.67 -15.10
N VAL A 87 5.60 -14.10 -15.73
CA VAL A 87 6.83 -13.31 -15.79
C VAL A 87 6.58 -11.94 -16.43
N GLY A 88 5.75 -11.89 -17.49
CA GLY A 88 5.31 -10.62 -18.08
C GLY A 88 4.50 -9.75 -17.12
N PHE A 89 3.65 -10.36 -16.28
CA PHE A 89 2.91 -9.68 -15.22
C PHE A 89 3.84 -9.12 -14.13
N TRP A 90 4.79 -9.92 -13.62
CA TRP A 90 5.75 -9.51 -12.61
C TRP A 90 6.66 -8.39 -13.07
N LYS A 91 7.23 -8.49 -14.28
CA LYS A 91 8.05 -7.41 -14.87
C LYS A 91 7.30 -6.09 -14.83
N ARG A 92 6.04 -6.06 -15.29
CA ARG A 92 5.21 -4.85 -15.28
C ARG A 92 4.96 -4.30 -13.89
N ARG A 93 4.81 -5.16 -12.88
CA ARG A 93 4.62 -4.75 -11.49
C ARG A 93 5.90 -4.22 -10.88
N TRP A 94 7.00 -4.95 -11.05
CA TRP A 94 8.29 -4.63 -10.45
C TRP A 94 8.87 -3.32 -10.95
N PHE A 95 8.76 -2.98 -12.24
CA PHE A 95 9.19 -1.65 -12.73
C PHE A 95 8.45 -0.48 -12.06
N ARG A 96 7.28 -0.73 -11.46
CA ARG A 96 6.50 0.30 -10.76
C ARG A 96 6.85 0.42 -9.27
N THR A 97 7.21 -0.67 -8.60
CA THR A 97 7.44 -0.69 -7.14
C THR A 97 8.91 -0.81 -6.77
N LEU A 98 9.59 -1.85 -7.27
CA LEU A 98 10.91 -2.23 -6.79
C LEU A 98 11.99 -1.15 -6.94
N PRO A 99 12.10 -0.40 -8.06
CA PRO A 99 13.12 0.64 -8.17
C PRO A 99 13.05 1.65 -7.02
N ASN A 100 11.84 2.13 -6.71
CA ASN A 100 11.65 3.15 -5.68
C ASN A 100 11.87 2.59 -4.28
N TYR A 101 11.37 1.37 -4.02
CA TYR A 101 11.65 0.66 -2.78
C TYR A 101 13.16 0.52 -2.53
N TYR A 102 13.91 0.03 -3.53
CA TYR A 102 15.35 -0.17 -3.39
C TYR A 102 16.11 1.14 -3.24
N LEU A 103 15.70 2.22 -3.94
CA LEU A 103 16.30 3.54 -3.73
C LEU A 103 16.17 3.97 -2.27
N ILE A 104 14.97 3.89 -1.70
CA ILE A 104 14.74 4.31 -0.31
C ILE A 104 15.43 3.35 0.67
N PHE A 105 15.45 2.05 0.40
CA PHE A 105 16.22 1.07 1.18
C PHE A 105 17.71 1.44 1.25
N PHE A 106 18.35 1.72 0.11
CA PHE A 106 19.77 2.10 0.08
C PHE A 106 20.01 3.46 0.73
N LEU A 107 19.10 4.42 0.59
CA LEU A 107 19.19 5.69 1.31
C LEU A 107 19.09 5.50 2.83
N ASN A 108 18.17 4.68 3.32
CA ASN A 108 18.08 4.34 4.75
C ASN A 108 19.37 3.64 5.24
N ALA A 109 19.94 2.74 4.44
CA ALA A 109 21.21 2.08 4.77
C ALA A 109 22.36 3.11 4.86
N LEU A 110 22.44 4.02 3.90
CA LEU A 110 23.43 5.10 3.90
C LEU A 110 23.27 6.02 5.12
N LEU A 111 22.04 6.44 5.43
CA LEU A 111 21.75 7.28 6.59
C LEU A 111 22.11 6.58 7.90
N ALA A 112 21.85 5.28 8.02
CA ALA A 112 22.25 4.50 9.19
C ALA A 112 23.78 4.49 9.35
N ILE A 113 24.53 4.23 8.27
CA ILE A 113 26.00 4.25 8.29
C ILE A 113 26.55 5.62 8.71
N VAL A 114 26.01 6.71 8.16
CA VAL A 114 26.51 8.08 8.40
C VAL A 114 26.13 8.61 9.79
N PHE A 115 24.88 8.43 10.20
CA PHE A 115 24.33 9.11 11.38
C PHE A 115 24.19 8.23 12.62
N ALA A 116 24.06 6.92 12.47
CA ALA A 116 23.87 6.05 13.63
C ALA A 116 25.20 5.61 14.25
N LYS A 117 26.35 5.71 13.55
CA LYS A 117 27.68 5.15 13.93
C LYS A 117 27.70 3.67 14.33
N PHE A 118 26.53 3.04 14.45
CA PHE A 118 26.28 1.63 14.57
C PHE A 118 25.73 1.18 13.22
N VAL A 119 26.51 0.36 12.51
CA VAL A 119 25.88 -0.71 11.77
C VAL A 119 25.10 -1.47 12.83
N TYR A 120 23.77 -1.49 12.74
CA TYR A 120 23.02 -2.43 13.57
C TYR A 120 23.49 -3.81 13.13
N ASN A 121 24.48 -4.39 13.83
CA ASN A 121 25.14 -5.62 13.43
C ASN A 121 24.16 -6.79 13.30
N ASP A 122 22.96 -6.65 13.87
CA ASP A 122 21.88 -7.63 13.83
C ASP A 122 20.90 -7.44 12.66
N ILE A 123 20.99 -6.36 11.87
CA ILE A 123 20.14 -6.19 10.69
C ILE A 123 20.61 -7.12 9.57
N ARG A 124 19.73 -8.06 9.23
CA ARG A 124 19.86 -8.91 8.05
C ARG A 124 19.46 -8.12 6.80
N TYR A 125 20.33 -7.25 6.28
CA TYR A 125 20.05 -6.41 5.11
C TYR A 125 19.59 -7.21 3.87
N TYR A 126 20.12 -8.43 3.69
CA TYR A 126 19.70 -9.33 2.62
C TYR A 126 18.22 -9.73 2.71
N ALA A 127 17.64 -9.71 3.92
CA ALA A 127 16.23 -10.00 4.12
C ALA A 127 15.35 -8.91 3.47
N PHE A 128 15.75 -7.64 3.55
CA PHE A 128 15.03 -6.54 2.88
C PHE A 128 15.16 -6.60 1.35
N LEU A 129 16.28 -7.12 0.82
CA LEU A 129 16.43 -7.31 -0.62
C LEU A 129 15.43 -8.33 -1.20
N LEU A 130 15.10 -9.35 -0.41
CA LEU A 130 14.25 -10.48 -0.78
C LEU A 130 12.85 -10.43 -0.13
N PHE A 131 12.51 -9.34 0.55
CA PHE A 131 11.25 -9.20 1.30
C PHE A 131 11.03 -10.28 2.39
N LEU A 132 12.10 -10.76 3.01
CA LEU A 132 12.11 -11.79 4.05
C LEU A 132 12.13 -11.24 5.48
N GLN A 133 12.29 -9.92 5.65
CA GLN A 133 12.51 -9.27 6.97
C GLN A 133 11.38 -9.52 7.97
N ASN A 134 10.19 -9.83 7.48
CA ASN A 134 8.98 -10.08 8.28
C ASN A 134 8.18 -11.28 7.77
N PHE A 135 8.86 -12.25 7.14
CA PHE A 135 8.16 -13.40 6.56
C PHE A 135 7.67 -14.38 7.64
N PHE A 136 8.52 -14.71 8.61
CA PHE A 136 8.15 -15.51 9.80
C PHE A 136 8.72 -14.93 11.11
N THR A 137 9.29 -13.74 11.06
CA THR A 137 9.96 -13.09 12.20
C THR A 137 9.43 -11.68 12.39
N GLU A 138 9.61 -11.14 13.59
CA GLU A 138 9.28 -9.73 13.84
C GLU A 138 10.09 -8.80 12.92
N HIS A 139 9.45 -7.73 12.48
CA HIS A 139 10.03 -6.78 11.55
C HIS A 139 11.09 -5.90 12.25
N PRO A 140 12.33 -5.81 11.74
CA PRO A 140 13.39 -4.98 12.34
C PRO A 140 13.11 -3.47 12.26
N HIS A 141 13.52 -2.72 13.28
CA HIS A 141 13.39 -1.26 13.38
C HIS A 141 14.43 -0.50 12.52
N PHE A 142 14.36 -0.67 11.20
CA PHE A 142 15.29 -0.07 10.24
C PHE A 142 14.61 0.67 9.10
N PHE A 143 13.67 -0.02 8.45
CA PHE A 143 12.87 0.53 7.37
C PHE A 143 11.41 0.22 7.69
N GLU A 144 10.83 0.98 8.62
CA GLU A 144 9.54 0.70 9.27
C GLU A 144 8.37 0.55 8.31
N GLU A 145 8.46 1.11 7.11
CA GLU A 145 7.44 1.00 6.09
C GLU A 145 7.51 -0.33 5.32
N ALA A 146 8.66 -1.01 5.31
CA ALA A 146 8.93 -2.15 4.45
C ALA A 146 8.12 -3.41 4.75
N TRP A 147 7.60 -3.57 5.98
CA TRP A 147 6.83 -4.77 6.35
C TRP A 147 5.60 -4.96 5.46
N SER A 148 4.89 -3.87 5.13
CA SER A 148 3.64 -3.95 4.35
C SER A 148 3.94 -4.22 2.89
N LEU A 149 5.03 -3.66 2.35
CA LEU A 149 5.49 -3.94 1.00
C LEU A 149 5.90 -5.42 0.83
N ALA A 150 6.48 -6.04 1.86
CA ALA A 150 6.75 -7.47 1.82
C ALA A 150 5.47 -8.30 1.67
N VAL A 151 4.39 -7.94 2.37
CA VAL A 151 3.08 -8.61 2.21
C VAL A 151 2.62 -8.50 0.76
N GLU A 152 2.68 -7.30 0.17
CA GLU A 152 2.27 -7.06 -1.21
C GLU A 152 3.12 -7.83 -2.23
N GLU A 153 4.45 -7.78 -2.12
CA GLU A 153 5.35 -8.44 -3.07
C GLU A 153 5.23 -9.97 -3.00
N TRP A 154 5.13 -10.55 -1.79
CA TRP A 154 4.85 -11.98 -1.66
C TRP A 154 3.46 -12.37 -2.14
N PHE A 155 2.45 -11.51 -1.98
CA PHE A 155 1.15 -11.72 -2.60
C PHE A 155 1.26 -11.71 -4.15
N TYR A 156 1.98 -10.74 -4.74
CA TYR A 156 2.15 -10.66 -6.19
C TYR A 156 2.91 -11.85 -6.78
N LEU A 157 3.83 -12.43 -6.02
CA LEU A 157 4.57 -13.62 -6.42
C LEU A 157 3.72 -14.89 -6.25
N SER A 158 3.13 -15.09 -5.07
CA SER A 158 2.45 -16.34 -4.74
C SER A 158 1.11 -16.51 -5.44
N PHE A 159 0.28 -15.46 -5.55
CA PHE A 159 -1.09 -15.61 -6.06
C PHE A 159 -1.16 -16.05 -7.53
N PRO A 160 -0.41 -15.45 -8.48
CA PRO A 160 -0.39 -15.92 -9.86
C PRO A 160 0.11 -17.37 -10.00
N VAL A 161 1.15 -17.75 -9.25
CA VAL A 161 1.70 -19.11 -9.27
C VAL A 161 0.68 -20.11 -8.73
N PHE A 162 0.02 -19.77 -7.63
CA PHE A 162 -1.06 -20.58 -7.08
C PHE A 162 -2.23 -20.72 -8.06
N LEU A 163 -2.56 -19.65 -8.80
CA LEU A 163 -3.60 -19.69 -9.83
C LEU A 163 -3.23 -20.65 -11.00
N ILE A 164 -1.96 -20.73 -11.41
CA ILE A 164 -1.50 -21.77 -12.36
C ILE A 164 -1.72 -23.15 -11.77
N PHE A 165 -1.32 -23.37 -10.52
CA PHE A 165 -1.43 -24.65 -9.87
C PHE A 165 -2.89 -25.11 -9.85
N VAL A 166 -3.82 -24.29 -9.35
CA VAL A 166 -5.25 -24.62 -9.32
C VAL A 166 -5.81 -24.80 -10.75
N ASN A 167 -5.38 -24.00 -11.72
CA ASN A 167 -5.81 -24.16 -13.12
C ASN A 167 -5.30 -25.46 -13.76
N ARG A 168 -4.14 -25.99 -13.34
CA ARG A 168 -3.60 -27.28 -13.83
C ARG A 168 -4.38 -28.48 -13.30
N PHE A 169 -4.91 -28.39 -12.09
CA PHE A 169 -5.69 -29.44 -11.44
C PHE A 169 -7.21 -29.19 -11.49
N LYS A 170 -7.66 -28.28 -12.36
CA LYS A 170 -9.07 -27.94 -12.46
C LYS A 170 -9.90 -29.13 -12.94
N GLY A 171 -11.13 -29.24 -12.46
CA GLY A 171 -12.08 -30.24 -12.95
C GLY A 171 -12.35 -30.05 -14.45
N LYS A 172 -12.71 -31.12 -15.17
CA LYS A 172 -13.02 -31.04 -16.62
C LYS A 172 -14.10 -30.01 -16.97
N THR A 173 -14.98 -29.70 -16.01
CA THR A 173 -16.09 -28.76 -16.12
C THR A 173 -15.82 -27.40 -15.46
N ASP A 174 -14.66 -27.21 -14.80
CA ASP A 174 -14.35 -25.97 -14.10
C ASP A 174 -14.10 -24.83 -15.10
N SER A 175 -14.95 -23.80 -15.05
CA SER A 175 -14.70 -22.54 -15.74
C SER A 175 -13.59 -21.74 -15.06
N LYS A 176 -12.94 -20.83 -15.79
CA LYS A 176 -11.91 -19.92 -15.26
C LYS A 176 -12.40 -19.13 -14.04
N LYS A 177 -13.65 -18.69 -14.07
CA LYS A 177 -14.36 -18.08 -12.93
C LYS A 177 -14.31 -18.93 -11.66
N ILE A 178 -14.60 -20.23 -11.77
CA ILE A 178 -14.59 -21.19 -10.65
C ILE A 178 -13.15 -21.42 -10.16
N THR A 179 -12.18 -21.53 -11.08
CA THR A 179 -10.76 -21.64 -10.73
C THR A 179 -10.28 -20.46 -9.89
N VAL A 180 -10.63 -19.23 -10.28
CA VAL A 180 -10.24 -18.02 -9.53
C VAL A 180 -10.87 -18.00 -8.14
N ILE A 181 -12.17 -18.25 -8.00
CA ILE A 181 -12.81 -18.21 -6.68
C ILE A 181 -12.34 -19.33 -5.75
N LYS A 182 -12.11 -20.55 -6.27
CA LYS A 182 -11.48 -21.64 -5.50
C LYS A 182 -10.11 -21.21 -4.97
N SER A 183 -9.32 -20.54 -5.81
CA SER A 183 -7.99 -20.05 -5.43
C SER A 183 -8.06 -19.00 -4.30
N ILE A 184 -9.00 -18.05 -4.42
CA ILE A 184 -9.24 -17.01 -3.41
C ILE A 184 -9.70 -17.63 -2.09
N LEU A 185 -10.74 -18.47 -2.12
CA LEU A 185 -11.31 -19.08 -0.93
C LEU A 185 -10.29 -19.97 -0.21
N PHE A 186 -9.52 -20.77 -0.95
CA PHE A 186 -8.48 -21.59 -0.36
C PHE A 186 -7.46 -20.75 0.43
N LEU A 187 -6.93 -19.67 -0.17
CA LEU A 187 -5.92 -18.85 0.48
C LEU A 187 -6.49 -18.02 1.64
N LEU A 188 -7.74 -17.56 1.55
CA LEU A 188 -8.43 -16.91 2.68
C LEU A 188 -8.59 -17.86 3.86
N LEU A 189 -9.04 -19.09 3.61
CA LEU A 189 -9.18 -20.12 4.64
C LEU A 189 -7.83 -20.54 5.22
N LEU A 190 -6.80 -20.68 4.38
CA LEU A 190 -5.44 -20.98 4.83
C LEU A 190 -4.89 -19.88 5.74
N SER A 191 -5.05 -18.61 5.35
CA SER A 191 -4.61 -17.48 6.17
C SER A 191 -5.37 -17.41 7.50
N LEU A 192 -6.68 -17.70 7.51
CA LEU A 192 -7.47 -17.77 8.74
C LEU A 192 -7.01 -18.92 9.64
N LEU A 193 -6.80 -20.11 9.07
CA LEU A 193 -6.31 -21.27 9.80
C LEU A 193 -4.94 -20.98 10.42
N LEU A 194 -4.01 -20.41 9.65
CA LEU A 194 -2.69 -20.02 10.16
C LEU A 194 -2.79 -19.02 11.32
N LYS A 195 -3.67 -18.00 11.22
CA LYS A 195 -3.93 -17.08 12.33
C LYS A 195 -4.47 -17.80 13.56
N ILE A 196 -5.49 -18.66 13.40
CA ILE A 196 -6.06 -19.42 14.53
C ILE A 196 -4.99 -20.27 15.21
N LEU A 197 -4.14 -20.96 14.44
CA LEU A 197 -3.06 -21.80 14.98
C LEU A 197 -2.02 -20.93 15.70
N VAL A 198 -1.49 -19.90 15.04
CA VAL A 198 -0.44 -19.05 15.62
C VAL A 198 -0.94 -18.34 16.89
N VAL A 199 -2.15 -17.77 16.86
CA VAL A 199 -2.72 -17.07 18.01
C VAL A 199 -2.99 -18.04 19.16
N SER A 200 -3.53 -19.24 18.87
CA SER A 200 -3.86 -20.21 19.93
C SER A 200 -2.63 -20.87 20.57
N TYR A 201 -1.55 -21.08 19.81
CA TYR A 201 -0.36 -21.79 20.32
C TYR A 201 0.78 -20.86 20.78
N GLN A 202 0.96 -19.71 20.13
CA GLN A 202 2.07 -18.79 20.43
C GLN A 202 1.60 -17.51 21.12
N ASN A 203 0.31 -17.16 20.98
CA ASN A 203 -0.28 -15.92 21.50
C ASN A 203 0.60 -14.67 21.27
N PRO A 204 1.08 -14.43 20.03
CA PRO A 204 2.07 -13.39 19.81
C PRO A 204 1.43 -11.99 19.93
N ASN A 205 2.26 -10.95 19.95
CA ASN A 205 1.78 -9.57 19.94
C ASN A 205 0.98 -9.27 18.66
N TRP A 206 -0.13 -8.53 18.77
CA TRP A 206 -0.99 -8.21 17.63
C TRP A 206 -0.28 -7.43 16.53
N ASP A 207 0.60 -6.48 16.88
CA ASP A 207 1.27 -5.63 15.91
C ASP A 207 2.48 -6.34 15.28
N THR A 208 3.47 -6.74 16.09
CA THR A 208 4.73 -7.31 15.60
C THR A 208 4.59 -8.76 15.14
N GLY A 209 3.72 -9.53 15.80
CA GLY A 209 3.62 -10.97 15.62
C GLY A 209 2.44 -11.44 14.76
N ILE A 210 1.47 -10.57 14.46
CA ILE A 210 0.38 -10.88 13.52
C ILE A 210 0.32 -9.84 12.40
N ARG A 211 0.10 -8.56 12.74
CA ARG A 211 -0.15 -7.50 11.75
C ARG A 211 0.99 -7.35 10.75
N LYS A 212 2.22 -7.57 11.20
CA LYS A 212 3.42 -7.41 10.38
C LYS A 212 3.96 -8.71 9.79
N ILE A 213 3.28 -9.85 9.90
CA ILE A 213 3.79 -11.15 9.44
C ILE A 213 3.18 -11.56 8.10
N VAL A 214 4.02 -11.78 7.07
CA VAL A 214 3.55 -11.93 5.67
C VAL A 214 2.47 -13.00 5.47
N PRO A 215 2.66 -14.29 5.84
CA PRO A 215 1.67 -15.34 5.58
C PRO A 215 0.33 -15.13 6.29
N LEU A 216 0.33 -14.38 7.40
CA LEU A 216 -0.88 -14.14 8.19
C LEU A 216 -1.76 -13.01 7.64
N ARG A 217 -1.23 -12.24 6.68
CA ARG A 217 -1.83 -10.99 6.17
C ARG A 217 -2.15 -10.99 4.68
N LEU A 218 -1.88 -12.09 3.98
CA LEU A 218 -2.24 -12.23 2.56
C LEU A 218 -3.77 -12.13 2.35
N ASP A 219 -4.57 -12.46 3.37
CA ASP A 219 -6.03 -12.35 3.37
C ASP A 219 -6.54 -10.92 3.11
N SER A 220 -5.86 -9.91 3.66
CA SER A 220 -6.22 -8.51 3.47
C SER A 220 -6.15 -8.10 2.00
N VAL A 221 -5.10 -8.52 1.30
CA VAL A 221 -4.95 -8.26 -0.14
C VAL A 221 -5.94 -9.11 -0.94
N LEU A 222 -6.11 -10.39 -0.59
CA LEU A 222 -7.07 -11.30 -1.25
C LEU A 222 -8.52 -10.83 -1.15
N THR A 223 -8.89 -10.14 -0.06
CA THR A 223 -10.22 -9.53 0.07
C THR A 223 -10.47 -8.51 -1.05
N GLY A 224 -9.46 -7.73 -1.42
CA GLY A 224 -9.52 -6.85 -2.59
C GLY A 224 -9.70 -7.62 -3.91
N VAL A 225 -8.97 -8.72 -4.09
CA VAL A 225 -9.07 -9.59 -5.27
C VAL A 225 -10.47 -10.20 -5.39
N PHE A 226 -11.07 -10.59 -4.27
CA PHE A 226 -12.43 -11.10 -4.23
C PHE A 226 -13.43 -10.07 -4.78
N PHE A 227 -13.31 -8.81 -4.38
CA PHE A 227 -14.15 -7.74 -4.94
C PHE A 227 -13.86 -7.44 -6.42
N ALA A 228 -12.62 -7.62 -6.87
CA ALA A 228 -12.29 -7.56 -8.30
C ALA A 228 -12.95 -8.70 -9.09
N TRP A 229 -13.01 -9.90 -8.50
CA TRP A 229 -13.73 -11.05 -9.07
C TRP A 229 -15.23 -10.81 -9.14
N ILE A 230 -15.85 -10.27 -8.08
CA ILE A 230 -17.28 -9.89 -8.10
C ILE A 230 -17.52 -8.86 -9.20
N LYS A 231 -16.71 -7.78 -9.26
CA LYS A 231 -16.83 -6.75 -10.29
C LYS A 231 -16.71 -7.31 -11.70
N TYR A 232 -15.80 -8.25 -11.93
CA TYR A 232 -15.55 -8.81 -13.25
C TYR A 232 -16.65 -9.77 -13.72
N TYR A 233 -17.09 -10.71 -12.87
CA TYR A 233 -18.04 -11.75 -13.26
C TYR A 233 -19.51 -11.45 -12.90
N TYR A 234 -19.76 -10.47 -12.03
CA TYR A 234 -21.08 -10.14 -11.49
C TYR A 234 -21.27 -8.62 -11.36
N VAL A 235 -20.94 -7.87 -12.41
CA VAL A 235 -21.01 -6.40 -12.41
C VAL A 235 -22.41 -5.85 -12.05
N ASP A 236 -23.48 -6.54 -12.48
CA ASP A 236 -24.84 -6.12 -12.18
C ASP A 236 -25.16 -6.23 -10.69
N PHE A 237 -24.73 -7.33 -10.04
CA PHE A 237 -24.82 -7.47 -8.59
C PHE A 237 -23.98 -6.41 -7.87
N TYR A 238 -22.74 -6.21 -8.32
CA TYR A 238 -21.81 -5.22 -7.79
C TYR A 238 -22.40 -3.80 -7.78
N ARG A 239 -23.08 -3.42 -8.87
CA ARG A 239 -23.78 -2.12 -9.00
C ARG A 239 -25.09 -2.06 -8.22
N LYS A 240 -25.92 -3.10 -8.32
CA LYS A 240 -27.25 -3.15 -7.70
C LYS A 240 -27.20 -2.97 -6.18
N TYR A 241 -26.25 -3.62 -5.51
CA TYR A 241 -26.15 -3.63 -4.04
C TYR A 241 -25.15 -2.63 -3.46
N THR A 242 -24.65 -1.69 -4.28
CA THR A 242 -23.63 -0.72 -3.87
C THR A 242 -23.99 0.05 -2.58
N LYS A 243 -25.24 0.50 -2.41
CA LYS A 243 -25.66 1.24 -1.20
C LYS A 243 -25.72 0.34 0.05
N ALA A 244 -26.22 -0.90 -0.10
CA ALA A 244 -26.28 -1.85 1.01
C ALA A 244 -24.88 -2.26 1.47
N MET A 245 -23.97 -2.49 0.52
CA MET A 245 -22.56 -2.75 0.79
C MET A 245 -21.89 -1.57 1.49
N LEU A 246 -22.20 -0.33 1.11
CA LEU A 246 -21.70 0.87 1.81
C LEU A 246 -22.19 0.93 3.26
N CYS A 247 -23.46 0.66 3.54
CA CYS A 247 -23.97 0.64 4.91
C CYS A 247 -23.26 -0.45 5.75
N LEU A 248 -23.08 -1.65 5.18
CA LEU A 248 -22.36 -2.73 5.83
C LEU A 248 -20.88 -2.37 6.05
N ALA A 249 -20.24 -1.68 5.10
CA ALA A 249 -18.88 -1.19 5.24
C ALA A 249 -18.73 -0.28 6.46
N VAL A 250 -19.63 0.71 6.60
CA VAL A 250 -19.62 1.65 7.73
C VAL A 250 -19.80 0.89 9.05
N PHE A 251 -20.75 -0.04 9.10
CA PHE A 251 -20.96 -0.89 10.29
C PHE A 251 -19.69 -1.66 10.68
N LEU A 252 -19.06 -2.37 9.72
CA LEU A 252 -17.85 -3.15 10.00
C LEU A 252 -16.65 -2.28 10.40
N LEU A 253 -16.55 -1.06 9.87
CA LEU A 253 -15.52 -0.11 10.28
C LEU A 253 -15.78 0.46 11.68
N ILE A 254 -17.04 0.68 12.08
CA ILE A 254 -17.38 1.03 13.46
C ILE A 254 -17.00 -0.12 14.41
N VAL A 255 -17.30 -1.36 14.04
CA VAL A 255 -16.89 -2.56 14.80
C VAL A 255 -15.37 -2.63 14.91
N SER A 256 -14.65 -2.40 13.80
CA SER A 256 -13.18 -2.34 13.80
C SER A 256 -12.65 -1.26 14.75
N ALA A 257 -13.23 -0.06 14.74
CA ALA A 257 -12.83 1.03 15.63
C ALA A 257 -13.08 0.70 17.11
N PHE A 258 -14.22 0.09 17.41
CA PHE A 258 -14.58 -0.33 18.76
C PHE A 258 -13.55 -1.33 19.32
N TYR A 259 -13.31 -2.44 18.62
CA TYR A 259 -12.35 -3.46 19.07
C TYR A 259 -10.91 -2.96 19.06
N TYR A 260 -10.53 -2.08 18.14
CA TYR A 260 -9.21 -1.46 18.18
C TYR A 260 -9.04 -0.60 19.43
N TYR A 261 -10.07 0.14 19.83
CA TYR A 261 -10.02 0.95 21.03
C TYR A 261 -9.97 0.10 22.30
N THR A 262 -10.86 -0.88 22.45
CA THR A 262 -10.91 -1.72 23.65
C THR A 262 -9.70 -2.65 23.76
N ASP A 263 -9.38 -3.38 22.70
CA ASP A 263 -8.44 -4.51 22.80
C ASP A 263 -6.99 -4.14 22.48
N ILE A 264 -6.75 -3.00 21.82
CA ILE A 264 -5.41 -2.57 21.40
C ILE A 264 -4.96 -1.31 22.14
N ILE A 265 -5.86 -0.33 22.30
CA ILE A 265 -5.52 0.91 23.02
C ILE A 265 -5.64 0.71 24.53
N GLN A 266 -6.78 0.22 25.04
CA GLN A 266 -6.99 0.10 26.49
C GLN A 266 -6.19 -1.05 27.10
N ASP A 267 -6.16 -2.22 26.47
CA ASP A 267 -5.36 -3.38 26.93
C ASP A 267 -3.83 -3.15 26.77
N GLY A 268 -3.42 -2.11 26.03
CA GLY A 268 -2.04 -1.67 25.91
C GLY A 268 -1.08 -2.77 25.42
N LEU A 269 -0.03 -3.04 26.21
CA LEU A 269 1.01 -4.02 25.86
C LEU A 269 0.57 -5.48 26.09
N GLU A 270 -0.44 -5.71 26.92
CA GLU A 270 -0.90 -7.06 27.25
C GLU A 270 -1.60 -7.70 26.04
N ASN A 271 -2.43 -6.91 25.35
CA ASN A 271 -2.98 -7.20 24.03
C ASN A 271 -3.41 -8.67 23.92
N THR A 272 -4.28 -9.11 24.82
CA THR A 272 -4.56 -10.53 25.04
C THR A 272 -5.72 -11.03 24.19
N SER A 273 -6.46 -10.13 23.54
CA SER A 273 -7.67 -10.46 22.79
C SER A 273 -7.38 -11.41 21.62
N TRP A 274 -7.80 -12.66 21.81
CA TRP A 274 -7.77 -13.69 20.76
C TRP A 274 -8.61 -13.28 19.55
N PHE A 275 -9.74 -12.60 19.79
CA PHE A 275 -10.61 -12.09 18.73
C PHE A 275 -9.90 -11.06 17.87
N SER A 276 -9.29 -10.05 18.49
CA SER A 276 -8.62 -8.98 17.76
C SER A 276 -7.38 -9.48 17.00
N LYS A 277 -6.63 -10.44 17.53
CA LYS A 277 -5.51 -11.07 16.80
C LYS A 277 -5.96 -11.89 15.59
N THR A 278 -7.18 -12.43 15.61
CA THR A 278 -7.64 -13.37 14.57
C THR A 278 -8.52 -12.69 13.51
N PHE A 279 -9.52 -11.93 13.94
CA PHE A 279 -10.63 -11.49 13.09
C PHE A 279 -10.62 -10.00 12.74
N ILE A 280 -10.04 -9.12 13.57
CA ILE A 280 -10.15 -7.66 13.32
C ILE A 280 -9.57 -7.26 11.96
N PHE A 281 -8.49 -7.92 11.53
CA PHE A 281 -7.85 -7.68 10.23
C PHE A 281 -8.80 -8.01 9.07
N THR A 282 -9.47 -9.16 9.14
CA THR A 282 -10.43 -9.60 8.12
C THR A 282 -11.68 -8.73 8.12
N ILE A 283 -12.20 -8.37 9.30
CA ILE A 283 -13.35 -7.45 9.45
C ILE A 283 -13.03 -6.09 8.83
N THR A 284 -11.86 -5.54 9.14
CA THR A 284 -11.42 -4.22 8.66
C THR A 284 -11.18 -4.23 7.15
N SER A 285 -10.47 -5.25 6.63
CA SER A 285 -10.27 -5.45 5.20
C SER A 285 -11.59 -5.62 4.44
N LEU A 286 -12.54 -6.39 4.99
CA LEU A 286 -13.88 -6.55 4.41
C LEU A 286 -14.66 -5.23 4.41
N GLY A 287 -14.60 -4.48 5.52
CA GLY A 287 -15.19 -3.15 5.63
C GLY A 287 -14.69 -2.21 4.55
N PHE A 288 -13.37 -2.12 4.35
CA PHE A 288 -12.79 -1.31 3.27
C PHE A 288 -13.12 -1.85 1.87
N ALA A 289 -13.15 -3.16 1.67
CA ALA A 289 -13.47 -3.75 0.37
C ALA A 289 -14.93 -3.49 -0.04
N LEU A 290 -15.85 -3.47 0.92
CA LEU A 290 -17.25 -3.10 0.71
C LEU A 290 -17.46 -1.63 0.32
N LEU A 291 -16.47 -0.76 0.49
CA LEU A 291 -16.49 0.60 -0.07
C LEU A 291 -16.21 0.63 -1.58
N LEU A 292 -15.51 -0.38 -2.12
CA LEU A 292 -15.07 -0.39 -3.52
C LEU A 292 -16.21 -0.26 -4.54
N PRO A 293 -17.37 -0.94 -4.40
CA PRO A 293 -18.49 -0.77 -5.33
C PRO A 293 -18.94 0.68 -5.46
N TYR A 294 -19.12 1.35 -4.32
CA TYR A 294 -19.50 2.75 -4.28
C TYR A 294 -18.46 3.64 -4.96
N TYR A 295 -17.20 3.58 -4.52
CA TYR A 295 -16.17 4.48 -5.03
C TYR A 295 -15.66 4.14 -6.45
N SER A 296 -15.89 2.92 -6.95
CA SER A 296 -15.45 2.54 -8.31
C SER A 296 -16.51 2.72 -9.38
N GLU A 297 -17.80 2.71 -9.03
CA GLU A 297 -18.90 2.83 -10.01
C GLU A 297 -19.63 4.17 -9.91
N THR A 298 -19.68 4.79 -8.74
CA THR A 298 -20.40 6.05 -8.60
C THR A 298 -19.53 7.23 -8.99
N GLU A 299 -20.11 8.15 -9.76
CA GLU A 299 -19.53 9.47 -9.99
C GLU A 299 -19.74 10.42 -8.79
N LEU A 300 -20.27 9.90 -7.68
CA LEU A 300 -20.85 10.69 -6.61
C LEU A 300 -19.85 11.69 -6.04
N GLY A 301 -20.27 12.95 -6.05
CA GLY A 301 -19.58 14.03 -5.40
C GLY A 301 -18.23 14.40 -5.99
N LYS A 302 -17.89 14.04 -7.26
CA LYS A 302 -16.70 14.53 -8.00
C LYS A 302 -16.52 16.02 -7.71
N PRO A 303 -15.73 16.41 -6.70
CA PRO A 303 -15.68 17.80 -6.29
C PRO A 303 -15.02 18.52 -7.45
N LYS A 304 -15.70 19.50 -8.03
CA LYS A 304 -15.10 20.22 -9.16
C LYS A 304 -14.00 21.14 -8.62
N GLY A 305 -13.03 21.47 -9.48
CA GLY A 305 -12.00 22.44 -9.13
C GLY A 305 -10.83 21.88 -8.31
N PHE A 306 -10.42 22.63 -7.29
CA PHE A 306 -9.14 22.44 -6.61
C PHE A 306 -9.04 21.13 -5.82
N PHE A 307 -10.07 20.78 -5.05
CA PHE A 307 -10.01 19.62 -4.14
C PHE A 307 -9.82 18.30 -4.90
N ARG A 308 -10.54 18.07 -5.99
CA ARG A 308 -10.32 16.88 -6.84
C ARG A 308 -8.92 16.81 -7.41
N LYS A 309 -8.37 17.94 -7.85
CA LYS A 309 -6.98 17.99 -8.33
C LYS A 309 -5.99 17.66 -7.19
N ALA A 310 -6.23 18.16 -5.98
CA ALA A 310 -5.39 17.86 -4.82
C ALA A 310 -5.46 16.37 -4.46
N VAL A 311 -6.66 15.80 -4.32
CA VAL A 311 -6.89 14.37 -4.06
C VAL A 311 -6.19 13.48 -5.09
N THR A 312 -6.39 13.76 -6.38
CA THR A 312 -5.76 12.95 -7.45
C THR A 312 -4.24 13.09 -7.45
N LYS A 313 -3.69 14.28 -7.21
CA LYS A 313 -2.23 14.48 -7.12
C LYS A 313 -1.62 13.76 -5.93
N ILE A 314 -2.26 13.83 -4.76
CA ILE A 314 -1.79 13.13 -3.57
C ILE A 314 -1.90 11.61 -3.74
N SER A 315 -3.01 11.11 -4.31
CA SER A 315 -3.17 9.70 -4.69
C SER A 315 -2.09 9.25 -5.67
N LEU A 316 -1.66 10.12 -6.60
CA LEU A 316 -0.61 9.79 -7.56
C LEU A 316 0.73 9.53 -6.87
N VAL A 317 1.10 10.36 -5.89
CA VAL A 317 2.38 10.26 -5.18
C VAL A 317 2.29 9.48 -3.88
N SER A 318 1.16 8.82 -3.59
CA SER A 318 0.91 8.17 -2.30
C SER A 318 1.90 7.05 -1.99
N TYR A 319 2.41 6.36 -3.03
CA TYR A 319 3.42 5.32 -2.87
C TYR A 319 4.77 5.91 -2.45
N SER A 320 5.25 6.92 -3.18
CA SER A 320 6.43 7.71 -2.78
C SER A 320 6.29 8.30 -1.37
N ALA A 321 5.12 8.83 -1.01
CA ALA A 321 4.84 9.35 0.33
C ALA A 321 4.91 8.25 1.39
N TYR A 322 4.31 7.10 1.12
CA TYR A 322 4.39 5.96 2.03
C TYR A 322 5.82 5.51 2.25
N LEU A 323 6.69 5.48 1.24
CA LEU A 323 8.07 5.02 1.42
C LEU A 323 8.93 5.93 2.30
N ILE A 324 8.66 7.23 2.34
CA ILE A 324 9.57 8.21 2.99
C ILE A 324 9.01 8.80 4.28
N HIS A 325 7.71 8.67 4.56
CA HIS A 325 7.08 9.41 5.64
C HIS A 325 7.66 9.08 7.03
N PHE A 326 7.99 7.82 7.32
CA PHE A 326 8.42 7.42 8.66
C PHE A 326 9.95 7.49 8.77
N SER A 327 10.66 6.60 8.08
CA SER A 327 12.10 6.40 8.28
C SER A 327 12.91 7.62 7.84
N PHE A 328 12.51 8.28 6.74
CA PHE A 328 13.24 9.42 6.20
C PHE A 328 12.77 10.75 6.81
N VAL A 329 11.45 11.00 6.82
CA VAL A 329 10.91 12.29 7.27
C VAL A 329 10.69 12.33 8.78
N LEU A 330 9.86 11.45 9.33
CA LEU A 330 9.45 11.52 10.74
C LEU A 330 10.63 11.32 11.70
N LEU A 331 11.51 10.35 11.46
CA LEU A 331 12.69 10.15 12.30
C LEU A 331 13.63 11.35 12.30
N GLY A 332 13.73 12.07 11.17
CA GLY A 332 14.47 13.33 11.10
C GLY A 332 13.82 14.43 11.94
N LEU A 333 12.50 14.62 11.80
CA LEU A 333 11.76 15.66 12.51
C LEU A 333 11.57 15.40 14.01
N SER A 334 11.50 14.13 14.44
CA SER A 334 11.34 13.77 15.85
C SER A 334 12.57 14.11 16.72
N ARG A 335 13.73 14.32 16.10
CA ARG A 335 14.91 14.88 16.78
C ARG A 335 14.73 16.38 17.05
N ILE A 336 14.11 17.09 16.11
CA ILE A 336 13.84 18.53 16.19
C ILE A 336 12.67 18.81 17.15
N SER A 337 11.68 17.94 17.22
CA SER A 337 10.52 18.11 18.12
C SER A 337 10.92 18.16 19.60
N LYS A 338 12.11 17.66 19.97
CA LYS A 338 12.63 17.71 21.34
C LYS A 338 13.24 19.08 21.71
N TRP A 339 13.50 19.95 20.73
CA TRP A 339 14.19 21.23 20.94
C TRP A 339 13.26 22.33 21.46
N ASN A 340 11.96 22.23 21.19
CA ASN A 340 10.97 23.21 21.61
C ASN A 340 9.63 22.52 21.86
N ASN A 341 9.04 22.75 23.05
CA ASN A 341 7.87 22.03 23.54
C ASN A 341 6.58 22.87 23.54
N THR A 342 6.56 24.01 22.84
CA THR A 342 5.35 24.84 22.75
C THR A 342 4.28 24.21 21.84
N ILE A 343 2.99 24.44 22.13
CA ILE A 343 1.87 23.95 21.29
C ILE A 343 2.02 24.40 19.86
N LEU A 344 2.31 25.70 19.67
CA LEU A 344 2.44 26.30 18.35
C LEU A 344 3.57 25.64 17.56
N PHE A 345 4.71 25.35 18.21
CA PHE A 345 5.81 24.65 17.56
C PHE A 345 5.45 23.22 17.18
N SER A 346 4.83 22.44 18.08
CA SER A 346 4.38 21.07 17.77
C SER A 346 3.38 21.03 16.61
N LEU A 347 2.42 21.96 16.58
CA LEU A 347 1.45 22.08 15.48
C LEU A 347 2.12 22.51 14.17
N ALA A 348 3.02 23.49 14.21
CA ALA A 348 3.77 23.92 13.04
C ALA A 348 4.66 22.80 12.48
N LEU A 349 5.35 22.05 13.35
CA LEU A 349 6.18 20.92 12.97
C LEU A 349 5.34 19.76 12.41
N TYR A 350 4.14 19.53 12.96
CA TYR A 350 3.20 18.56 12.42
C TYR A 350 2.69 18.96 11.03
N LEU A 351 2.33 20.22 10.80
CA LEU A 351 1.97 20.70 9.45
C LEU A 351 3.16 20.64 8.49
N PHE A 352 4.36 20.97 8.97
CA PHE A 352 5.60 20.86 8.21
C PHE A 352 5.88 19.42 7.80
N TYR A 353 5.62 18.44 8.68
CA TYR A 353 5.73 17.01 8.38
C TYR A 353 4.88 16.59 7.17
N PHE A 354 3.63 17.06 7.05
CA PHE A 354 2.82 16.80 5.84
C PHE A 354 3.41 17.48 4.62
N GLY A 355 3.77 18.77 4.74
CA GLY A 355 4.31 19.56 3.65
C GLY A 355 5.61 18.98 3.08
N ILE A 356 6.56 18.62 3.94
CA ILE A 356 7.87 18.08 3.55
C ILE A 356 7.74 16.65 2.99
N THR A 357 6.85 15.83 3.55
CA THR A 357 6.56 14.49 3.03
C THR A 357 6.05 14.59 1.59
N PHE A 358 5.01 15.39 1.32
CA PHE A 358 4.50 15.52 -0.04
C PHE A 358 5.46 16.22 -0.99
N PHE A 359 6.25 17.18 -0.51
CA PHE A 359 7.28 17.82 -1.30
C PHE A 359 8.30 16.80 -1.82
N PHE A 360 8.93 16.02 -0.94
CA PHE A 360 9.87 14.98 -1.36
C PHE A 360 9.21 13.86 -2.15
N SER A 361 7.96 13.51 -1.85
CA SER A 361 7.21 12.52 -2.61
C SER A 361 7.00 12.93 -4.06
N ILE A 362 6.73 14.21 -4.32
CA ILE A 362 6.57 14.75 -5.68
C ILE A 362 7.90 14.72 -6.41
N LEU A 363 9.02 15.05 -5.75
CA LEU A 363 10.35 14.98 -6.34
C LEU A 363 10.71 13.53 -6.69
N LEU A 364 10.55 12.61 -5.74
CA LEU A 364 10.81 11.18 -5.92
C LEU A 364 9.97 10.60 -7.05
N TYR A 365 8.68 10.92 -7.07
CA TYR A 365 7.77 10.49 -8.12
C TYR A 365 8.22 10.97 -9.51
N LYS A 366 8.53 12.27 -9.62
CA LYS A 366 8.82 12.91 -10.91
C LYS A 366 10.18 12.53 -11.48
N PHE A 367 11.21 12.48 -10.63
CA PHE A 367 12.59 12.31 -11.05
C PHE A 367 13.06 10.85 -11.03
N TYR A 368 12.34 9.95 -10.35
CA TYR A 368 12.76 8.57 -10.22
C TYR A 368 11.63 7.55 -10.46
N GLU A 369 10.52 7.60 -9.71
CA GLU A 369 9.43 6.60 -9.83
C GLU A 369 8.83 6.55 -11.25
N ARG A 370 8.46 7.71 -11.82
CA ARG A 370 7.86 7.80 -13.14
C ARG A 370 8.84 7.40 -14.26
N PRO A 371 10.07 7.94 -14.33
CA PRO A 371 11.07 7.47 -15.30
C PRO A 371 11.29 5.96 -15.28
N MET A 372 11.39 5.35 -14.09
CA MET A 372 11.56 3.89 -13.95
C MET A 372 10.32 3.12 -14.40
N THR A 373 9.12 3.63 -14.09
CA THR A 373 7.86 3.04 -14.56
C THR A 373 7.73 3.13 -16.07
N ASP A 374 8.19 4.22 -16.70
CA ASP A 374 8.12 4.41 -18.15
C ASP A 374 9.06 3.45 -18.91
N LEU A 375 10.15 2.98 -18.27
CA LEU A 375 11.03 1.92 -18.82
C LEU A 375 10.31 0.57 -18.96
N ARG A 376 9.20 0.35 -18.27
CA ARG A 376 8.40 -0.88 -18.38
C ARG A 376 7.91 -1.13 -19.81
N ASP A 377 7.52 -0.09 -20.51
CA ASP A 377 6.92 -0.16 -21.85
C ASP A 377 8.00 -0.12 -22.98
N TYR A 378 9.27 -0.20 -22.55
CA TYR A 378 10.45 -0.25 -23.39
C TYR A 378 10.60 -1.65 -24.01
N SER A 379 10.09 -1.83 -25.22
CA SER A 379 10.53 -2.87 -26.14
C SER A 379 11.38 -2.20 -27.21
N PRO A 380 12.56 -2.74 -27.59
CA PRO A 380 13.40 -2.17 -28.66
C PRO A 380 12.66 -1.97 -29.99
N ASN A 381 11.54 -2.67 -30.19
CA ASN A 381 10.68 -2.59 -31.38
C ASN A 381 9.34 -1.85 -31.16
N SER A 382 9.09 -1.24 -29.98
CA SER A 382 7.84 -0.52 -29.73
C SER A 382 7.92 0.97 -30.10
N LYS A 383 6.78 1.55 -30.51
CA LYS A 383 6.61 3.01 -30.71
C LYS A 383 7.02 3.84 -29.47
N GLY A 384 7.05 3.22 -28.28
CA GLY A 384 7.53 3.83 -27.03
C GLY A 384 9.01 4.19 -27.05
N PHE A 385 9.86 3.50 -27.81
CA PHE A 385 11.28 3.83 -27.94
C PHE A 385 11.51 5.24 -28.49
N LYS A 386 10.73 5.66 -29.51
CA LYS A 386 10.80 7.03 -30.04
C LYS A 386 10.35 8.07 -29.01
N GLN A 387 9.23 7.84 -28.33
CA GLN A 387 8.70 8.80 -27.35
C GLN A 387 9.60 8.97 -26.11
N VAL A 388 10.13 7.89 -25.55
CA VAL A 388 11.03 7.96 -24.39
C VAL A 388 12.38 8.56 -24.77
N ARG A 389 12.92 8.22 -25.95
CA ARG A 389 14.12 8.89 -26.50
C ARG A 389 13.86 10.39 -26.69
N ASP A 390 12.73 10.76 -27.27
CA ASP A 390 12.40 12.16 -27.53
C ASP A 390 12.13 12.94 -26.23
N TYR A 391 11.56 12.30 -25.20
CA TYR A 391 11.42 12.87 -23.85
C TYR A 391 12.77 13.02 -23.13
N ALA A 392 13.64 12.00 -23.19
CA ALA A 392 15.00 12.04 -22.65
C ALA A 392 15.86 13.12 -23.34
N VAL A 393 15.68 13.31 -24.65
CA VAL A 393 16.34 14.37 -25.42
C VAL A 393 15.79 15.74 -25.03
N ARG A 394 14.47 15.92 -24.92
CA ARG A 394 13.86 17.20 -24.47
C ARG A 394 14.24 17.56 -23.05
N SER A 395 14.25 16.60 -22.12
CA SER A 395 14.65 16.84 -20.73
C SER A 395 16.12 17.24 -20.64
N ARG A 396 17.03 16.59 -21.39
CA ARG A 396 18.44 17.02 -21.49
C ARG A 396 18.61 18.42 -22.09
N GLN A 397 17.80 18.78 -23.10
CA GLN A 397 17.83 20.13 -23.70
C GLN A 397 17.31 21.21 -22.73
N LEU A 398 16.27 20.91 -21.95
CA LEU A 398 15.74 21.80 -20.93
C LEU A 398 16.74 22.00 -19.77
N ILE A 399 17.45 20.95 -19.39
CA ILE A 399 18.53 21.02 -18.39
C ILE A 399 19.71 21.84 -18.93
N LYS A 400 20.16 21.64 -20.18
CA LYS A 400 21.21 22.48 -20.78
C LYS A 400 20.83 23.96 -20.85
N LYS A 401 19.56 24.27 -21.16
CA LYS A 401 19.04 25.65 -21.18
C LYS A 401 18.93 26.30 -19.80
N SER A 402 18.81 25.53 -18.72
CA SER A 402 18.77 26.09 -17.36
C SER A 402 20.14 26.37 -16.75
N PHE A 403 21.22 25.91 -17.39
CA PHE A 403 22.62 26.15 -16.97
C PHE A 403 23.39 27.09 -17.91
N SER A 404 22.72 27.64 -18.92
CA SER A 404 23.29 28.59 -19.91
C SER A 404 22.70 30.01 -19.82
N ASN A 405 21.87 30.25 -18.81
CA ASN A 405 21.46 31.56 -18.30
C ASN A 405 21.84 31.62 -16.82
#